data_AF-A0A178J5W7-F1
#
_entry.id   AF-A0A178J5W7-F1
#
_cell.length_a   1.000
_cell.length_b   1.000
_cell.length_c   1.000
_cell.angle_alpha   90.00
_cell.angle_beta   90.00
_cell.angle_gamma   90.00
#
_symmetry.space_group_name_H-M   'P 1'
#
loop_
_entity.id
_entity.type
_entity.pdbx_description
1 polymer ?
#
loop_
_entity_poly.entity_id
_entity_poly.type
_entity_poly.pdbx_seq_one_letter_code
_entity_poly.pdbx_strand_id
1 'polypeptide(L)'
;MATKSTNKKQLLMVNHISSLSHLTANFMSARSQERGYSPQVGSAWWMARFSSTYELNQFVFQLYSSGFQGDLEAKGCQVEIHTQQRDCIEQVRALVTPEALQVSIAVNDAVEVINDAHALLNNQAFNGALVQAGDQLHWLQIESAQSSWLVLQELSEYLKADQVVHFDPKGEIVLRGDSTMRGNLLNWLSPFCK
;
A
#
# COMPACT_ATOMS: atom_id res chain seq x y z
N MET A 1 -45.41 8.33 9.11
CA MET A 1 -44.38 7.28 9.00
C MET A 1 -43.17 7.87 8.31
N ALA A 2 -42.15 8.26 9.05
CA ALA A 2 -40.87 8.67 8.47
C ALA A 2 -40.06 7.40 8.20
N THR A 3 -39.77 7.13 6.93
CA THR A 3 -38.85 6.08 6.50
C THR A 3 -37.47 6.35 7.10
N LYS A 4 -37.05 5.51 8.05
CA LYS A 4 -35.66 5.44 8.50
C LYS A 4 -34.79 5.18 7.28
N SER A 5 -34.08 6.20 6.81
CA SER A 5 -32.95 6.04 5.90
C SER A 5 -31.91 5.18 6.63
N THR A 6 -31.94 3.88 6.38
CA THR A 6 -30.83 3.00 6.68
C THR A 6 -29.69 3.44 5.78
N ASN A 7 -28.81 4.30 6.32
CA ASN A 7 -27.48 4.56 5.79
C ASN A 7 -26.72 3.22 5.74
N LYS A 8 -26.95 2.44 4.69
CA LYS A 8 -26.05 1.37 4.28
C LYS A 8 -24.75 2.06 3.92
N LYS A 9 -23.65 1.68 4.57
CA LYS A 9 -22.30 2.12 4.21
C LYS A 9 -22.04 1.68 2.75
N GLN A 10 -22.25 2.60 1.81
CA GLN A 10 -21.98 2.41 0.37
C GLN A 10 -20.47 2.25 0.13
N LEU A 11 -19.68 2.86 1.01
CA LEU A 11 -18.23 2.83 1.05
C LEU A 11 -17.79 1.88 2.17
N LEU A 12 -17.07 0.82 1.80
CA LEU A 12 -16.63 -0.22 2.74
C LEU A 12 -15.27 0.10 3.35
N MET A 13 -14.38 0.72 2.59
CA MET A 13 -13.00 1.00 3.00
C MET A 13 -12.43 2.12 2.14
N VAL A 14 -11.63 2.99 2.76
CA VAL A 14 -10.85 4.02 2.07
C VAL A 14 -9.45 4.05 2.66
N ASN A 15 -8.48 3.84 1.79
CA ASN A 15 -7.06 4.01 2.09
C ASN A 15 -6.56 5.26 1.38
N HIS A 16 -5.66 6.00 2.02
CA HIS A 16 -5.12 7.24 1.48
C HIS A 16 -3.64 7.41 1.84
N ILE A 17 -2.83 7.67 0.83
CA ILE A 17 -1.45 8.14 0.95
C ILE A 17 -1.44 9.57 0.42
N SER A 18 -1.11 10.54 1.27
CA SER A 18 -1.11 11.95 0.89
C SER A 18 -0.03 12.32 -0.12
N SER A 19 1.10 11.62 -0.09
CA SER A 19 2.25 11.83 -0.96
C SER A 19 3.07 10.53 -0.99
N LEU A 20 3.04 9.82 -2.11
CA LEU A 20 3.80 8.59 -2.30
C LEU A 20 5.30 8.84 -2.09
N SER A 21 5.94 8.03 -1.25
CA SER A 21 7.38 8.05 -1.11
C SER A 21 8.07 7.44 -2.34
N HIS A 22 9.38 7.68 -2.47
CA HIS A 22 10.19 7.03 -3.51
C HIS A 22 10.06 5.51 -3.47
N LEU A 23 10.10 4.92 -2.27
CA LEU A 23 10.02 3.48 -2.08
C LEU A 23 8.68 2.94 -2.58
N THR A 24 7.57 3.50 -2.10
CA THR A 24 6.23 3.04 -2.45
C THR A 24 5.95 3.23 -3.94
N ALA A 25 6.27 4.42 -4.48
CA ALA A 25 6.06 4.70 -5.90
C ALA A 25 6.85 3.74 -6.79
N ASN A 26 8.11 3.42 -6.44
CA ASN A 26 8.92 2.48 -7.20
C ASN A 26 8.31 1.07 -7.20
N PHE A 27 7.88 0.54 -6.05
CA PHE A 27 7.24 -0.78 -5.99
C PHE A 27 5.89 -0.82 -6.70
N MET A 28 5.09 0.25 -6.61
CA MET A 28 3.84 0.32 -7.36
C MET A 28 4.09 0.39 -8.88
N SER A 29 5.08 1.19 -9.32
CA SER A 29 5.43 1.35 -10.74
C SER A 29 6.14 0.14 -11.35
N ALA A 30 6.90 -0.62 -10.56
CA ALA A 30 7.45 -1.91 -10.99
C ALA A 30 6.34 -2.92 -11.35
N ARG A 31 5.14 -2.74 -10.78
CA ARG A 31 3.92 -3.50 -11.11
C ARG A 31 3.01 -2.76 -12.08
N SER A 32 3.54 -1.84 -12.89
CA SER A 32 2.75 -1.05 -13.86
C SER A 32 2.04 -1.89 -14.90
N GLN A 33 2.50 -3.11 -15.22
CA GLN A 33 1.74 -4.04 -16.09
C GLN A 33 0.39 -4.47 -15.49
N GLU A 34 0.22 -4.34 -14.17
CA GLU A 34 -1.04 -4.61 -13.47
C GLU A 34 -1.96 -3.38 -13.42
N ARG A 35 -1.52 -2.23 -13.93
CA ARG A 35 -2.18 -0.93 -13.80
C ARG A 35 -2.28 -0.18 -15.13
N GLY A 36 -3.30 0.68 -15.24
CA GLY A 36 -3.47 1.59 -16.37
C GLY A 36 -2.61 2.86 -16.29
N TYR A 37 -1.94 3.10 -15.16
CA TYR A 37 -1.19 4.32 -14.87
C TYR A 37 0.15 4.02 -14.18
N SER A 38 1.05 5.01 -14.18
CA SER A 38 2.38 4.92 -13.53
C SER A 38 2.43 5.81 -12.28
N PRO A 39 2.35 5.24 -11.08
CA PRO A 39 2.45 5.98 -9.82
C PRO A 39 3.73 6.82 -9.73
N GLN A 40 3.58 8.09 -9.36
CA GLN A 40 4.70 9.01 -9.25
C GLN A 40 4.97 9.38 -7.79
N VAL A 41 6.25 9.64 -7.51
CA VAL A 41 6.69 10.19 -6.22
C VAL A 41 5.99 11.52 -5.98
N GLY A 42 5.51 11.74 -4.76
CA GLY A 42 4.82 12.98 -4.38
C GLY A 42 3.33 13.02 -4.71
N SER A 43 2.81 12.07 -5.50
CA SER A 43 1.39 12.01 -5.81
C SER A 43 0.57 11.54 -4.62
N ALA A 44 -0.63 12.08 -4.50
CA ALA A 44 -1.64 11.52 -3.61
C ALA A 44 -2.28 10.28 -4.25
N TRP A 45 -2.55 9.28 -3.42
CA TRP A 45 -3.14 8.01 -3.83
C TRP A 45 -4.28 7.63 -2.91
N TRP A 46 -5.39 7.17 -3.48
CA TRP A 46 -6.52 6.59 -2.74
C TRP A 46 -6.86 5.22 -3.28
N MET A 47 -7.34 4.36 -2.40
CA MET A 47 -8.00 3.12 -2.76
C MET A 47 -9.31 3.02 -2.00
N ALA A 48 -10.41 3.11 -2.73
CA ALA A 48 -11.76 3.04 -2.18
C ALA A 48 -12.44 1.74 -2.64
N ARG A 49 -13.05 1.03 -1.69
CA ARG A 49 -13.82 -0.19 -1.96
C ARG A 49 -15.30 0.04 -1.63
N PHE A 50 -16.15 -0.36 -2.56
CA PHE A 50 -17.60 -0.19 -2.48
C PHE A 50 -18.28 -1.55 -2.30
N SER A 51 -19.55 -1.53 -1.86
CA SER A 51 -20.32 -2.76 -1.69
C SER A 51 -20.82 -3.35 -3.01
N SER A 52 -20.86 -2.53 -4.06
CA SER A 52 -21.23 -2.94 -5.42
C SER A 52 -20.57 -2.09 -6.49
N THR A 53 -20.50 -2.62 -7.72
CA THR A 53 -20.03 -1.87 -8.90
C THR A 53 -20.96 -0.70 -9.24
N TYR A 54 -22.27 -0.80 -8.91
CA TYR A 54 -23.20 0.31 -9.10
C TYR A 54 -22.81 1.53 -8.26
N GLU A 55 -22.51 1.33 -6.98
CA GLU A 55 -22.07 2.41 -6.07
C GLU A 55 -20.72 2.98 -6.49
N LEU A 56 -19.78 2.13 -6.91
CA LEU A 56 -18.50 2.58 -7.48
C LEU A 56 -18.74 3.51 -8.68
N ASN A 57 -19.62 3.12 -9.61
CA ASN A 57 -19.90 3.91 -10.80
C ASN A 57 -20.57 5.25 -10.46
N GLN A 58 -21.46 5.29 -9.46
CA GLN A 58 -22.02 6.54 -8.96
C GLN A 58 -20.94 7.47 -8.40
N PHE A 59 -20.02 6.91 -7.61
CA PHE A 59 -18.88 7.66 -7.07
C PHE A 59 -17.97 8.21 -8.18
N VAL A 60 -17.58 7.38 -9.16
CA VAL A 60 -16.75 7.80 -10.29
C VAL A 60 -17.44 8.88 -11.12
N PHE A 61 -18.74 8.72 -11.38
CA PHE A 61 -19.53 9.73 -12.09
C PHE A 61 -19.56 11.07 -11.33
N GLN A 62 -19.79 11.02 -10.01
CA GLN A 62 -19.78 12.21 -9.15
C GLN A 62 -18.41 12.90 -9.16
N LEU A 63 -17.33 12.11 -9.10
CA LEU A 63 -15.97 12.62 -9.13
C LEU A 63 -15.67 13.34 -10.46
N TYR A 64 -15.95 12.74 -11.61
CA TYR A 64 -15.78 13.42 -12.90
C TYR A 64 -16.70 14.64 -13.06
N SER A 65 -17.92 14.58 -12.53
CA SER A 65 -18.85 15.72 -12.56
C SER A 65 -18.35 16.91 -11.74
N SER A 66 -17.45 16.69 -10.78
CA SER A 66 -16.78 17.76 -10.02
C SER A 66 -15.62 18.44 -10.79
N GLY A 67 -15.27 17.93 -11.97
CA GLY A 67 -14.16 18.41 -12.80
C GLY A 67 -12.83 17.72 -12.53
N PHE A 68 -12.84 16.51 -11.95
CA PHE A 68 -11.64 15.72 -11.70
C PHE A 68 -10.92 15.31 -13.00
N GLN A 69 -9.60 15.51 -13.06
CA GLN A 69 -8.75 15.23 -14.22
C GLN A 69 -7.54 14.35 -13.87
N GLY A 70 -7.53 13.71 -12.70
CA GLY A 70 -6.47 12.77 -12.31
C GLY A 70 -6.62 11.39 -12.93
N ASP A 71 -5.67 10.51 -12.62
CA ASP A 71 -5.69 9.12 -13.04
C ASP A 71 -6.65 8.31 -12.14
N LEU A 72 -7.42 7.42 -12.75
CA LEU A 72 -8.36 6.56 -12.05
C LEU A 72 -8.39 5.18 -12.69
N GLU A 73 -8.32 4.14 -11.86
CA GLU A 73 -8.43 2.76 -12.30
C GLU A 73 -9.46 1.99 -11.45
N ALA A 74 -10.47 1.43 -12.10
CA ALA A 74 -11.50 0.64 -11.43
C ALA A 74 -11.31 -0.86 -11.71
N LYS A 75 -11.31 -1.67 -10.64
CA LYS A 75 -11.22 -3.14 -10.71
C LYS A 75 -12.30 -3.76 -9.81
N GLY A 76 -13.35 -4.30 -10.43
CA GLY A 76 -14.48 -4.89 -9.71
C GLY A 76 -15.30 -3.86 -8.92
N CYS A 77 -15.22 -3.91 -7.59
CA CYS A 77 -15.86 -2.94 -6.69
C CYS A 77 -14.84 -2.01 -6.01
N GLN A 78 -13.61 -1.97 -6.50
CA GLN A 78 -12.54 -1.12 -5.99
C GLN A 78 -12.14 -0.09 -7.05
N VAL A 79 -11.82 1.11 -6.61
CA VAL A 79 -11.21 2.16 -7.43
C VAL A 79 -9.93 2.63 -6.79
N GLU A 80 -8.88 2.77 -7.60
CA GLU A 80 -7.67 3.48 -7.26
C GLU A 80 -7.67 4.85 -7.94
N ILE A 81 -7.25 5.87 -7.22
CA ILE A 81 -7.24 7.26 -7.68
C ILE A 81 -5.85 7.81 -7.43
N HIS A 82 -5.27 8.49 -8.41
CA HIS A 82 -3.93 9.03 -8.35
C HIS A 82 -3.88 10.44 -8.96
N THR A 83 -3.29 11.39 -8.23
CA THR A 83 -3.12 12.76 -8.74
C THR A 83 -2.07 13.55 -7.96
N GLN A 84 -1.41 14.50 -8.62
CA GLN A 84 -0.56 15.52 -7.99
C GLN A 84 -1.27 16.89 -7.92
N GLN A 85 -2.38 17.05 -8.63
CA GLN A 85 -3.06 18.33 -8.76
C GLN A 85 -3.86 18.64 -7.49
N ARG A 86 -3.54 19.76 -6.84
CA ARG A 86 -4.18 20.17 -5.58
C ARG A 86 -5.71 20.21 -5.66
N ASP A 87 -6.27 20.71 -6.76
CA ASP A 87 -7.73 20.80 -6.93
C ASP A 87 -8.38 19.40 -6.99
N CYS A 88 -7.73 18.46 -7.68
CA CYS A 88 -8.16 17.07 -7.73
C CYS A 88 -8.07 16.40 -6.34
N ILE A 89 -7.03 16.71 -5.55
CA ILE A 89 -6.88 16.19 -4.18
C ILE A 89 -8.06 16.63 -3.32
N GLU A 90 -8.44 17.91 -3.38
CA GLU A 90 -9.54 18.45 -2.58
C GLU A 90 -10.90 17.90 -3.03
N GLN A 91 -11.11 17.68 -4.34
CA GLN A 91 -12.31 17.02 -4.86
C GLN A 91 -12.47 15.59 -4.31
N VAL A 92 -11.39 14.80 -4.28
CA VAL A 92 -11.43 13.43 -3.75
C VAL A 92 -11.68 13.46 -2.23
N ARG A 93 -10.98 14.33 -1.48
CA ARG A 93 -11.15 14.48 -0.02
C ARG A 93 -12.56 14.88 0.39
N ALA A 94 -13.28 15.63 -0.44
CA ALA A 94 -14.67 15.99 -0.19
C ALA A 94 -15.62 14.79 -0.25
N LEU A 95 -15.23 13.70 -0.92
CA LEU A 95 -16.09 12.53 -1.17
C LEU A 95 -15.73 11.31 -0.31
N VAL A 96 -14.50 11.23 0.20
CA VAL A 96 -14.03 10.09 0.98
C VAL A 96 -13.29 10.50 2.25
N THR A 97 -13.56 9.79 3.34
CA THR A 97 -12.82 9.93 4.61
C THR A 97 -11.97 8.67 4.81
N PRO A 98 -10.64 8.80 4.89
CA PRO A 98 -9.76 7.65 5.06
C PRO A 98 -9.88 7.03 6.46
N GLU A 99 -9.66 5.72 6.53
CA GLU A 99 -9.58 4.99 7.79
C GLU A 99 -8.16 5.03 8.37
N ALA A 100 -8.05 4.90 9.69
CA ALA A 100 -6.75 4.75 10.34
C ALA A 100 -6.16 3.37 10.04
N LEU A 101 -4.85 3.32 9.78
CA LEU A 101 -4.12 2.09 9.54
C LEU A 101 -4.20 1.15 10.75
N GLN A 102 -4.52 -0.12 10.49
CA GLN A 102 -4.53 -1.22 11.44
C GLN A 102 -3.77 -2.40 10.82
N VAL A 103 -2.87 -2.96 11.61
CA VAL A 103 -1.92 -3.97 11.15
C VAL A 103 -1.83 -5.09 12.17
N SER A 104 -1.83 -6.34 11.73
CA SER A 104 -1.39 -7.48 12.53
C SER A 104 -0.21 -8.16 11.83
N ILE A 105 0.72 -8.69 12.62
CA ILE A 105 1.88 -9.43 12.10
C ILE A 105 1.61 -10.91 12.33
N ALA A 106 1.37 -11.65 11.24
CA ALA A 106 1.07 -13.09 11.28
C ALA A 106 2.36 -13.94 11.34
N VAL A 107 3.41 -13.51 10.63
CA VAL A 107 4.71 -14.19 10.60
C VAL A 107 5.82 -13.16 10.76
N ASN A 108 6.85 -13.52 11.51
CA ASN A 108 8.02 -12.69 11.76
C ASN A 108 9.25 -13.57 11.97
N ASP A 109 9.94 -13.88 10.88
CA ASP A 109 11.09 -14.78 10.87
C ASP A 109 12.37 -14.06 10.45
N ALA A 110 13.51 -14.65 10.84
CA ALA A 110 14.82 -14.19 10.40
C ALA A 110 15.56 -15.35 9.74
N VAL A 111 16.08 -15.11 8.54
CA VAL A 111 16.75 -16.10 7.70
C VAL A 111 18.10 -15.55 7.26
N GLU A 112 19.17 -16.31 7.46
CA GLU A 112 20.49 -15.96 6.94
C GLU A 112 20.67 -16.49 5.51
N VAL A 113 21.24 -15.67 4.64
CA VAL A 113 21.60 -16.07 3.28
C VAL A 113 22.91 -16.85 3.31
N ILE A 114 22.77 -18.17 3.47
CA ILE A 114 23.89 -19.11 3.70
C ILE A 114 25.03 -19.02 2.66
N ASN A 115 24.72 -18.84 1.37
CA ASN A 115 25.71 -18.85 0.29
C ASN A 115 25.19 -18.14 -0.98
N ASP A 116 26.06 -18.01 -1.99
CA ASP A 116 25.74 -17.33 -3.26
C ASP A 116 24.59 -17.99 -4.03
N ALA A 117 24.43 -19.32 -3.94
CA ALA A 117 23.32 -20.01 -4.59
C ALA A 117 21.98 -19.63 -3.92
N HIS A 118 21.96 -19.54 -2.59
CA HIS A 118 20.80 -19.04 -1.84
C HIS A 118 20.53 -17.57 -2.18
N ALA A 119 21.57 -16.73 -2.28
CA ALA A 119 21.43 -15.33 -2.69
C ALA A 119 20.83 -15.21 -4.10
N LEU A 120 21.30 -16.02 -5.06
CA LEU A 120 20.79 -16.04 -6.43
C LEU A 120 19.30 -16.42 -6.48
N LEU A 121 18.89 -17.44 -5.72
CA LEU A 121 17.49 -17.86 -5.65
C LEU A 121 16.60 -16.74 -5.10
N ASN A 122 17.02 -16.08 -4.03
CA ASN A 122 16.29 -14.93 -3.47
C ASN A 122 16.22 -13.77 -4.48
N ASN A 123 17.32 -13.43 -5.16
CA ASN A 123 17.35 -12.37 -6.18
C ASN A 123 16.49 -12.68 -7.42
N GLN A 124 16.18 -13.95 -7.67
CA GLN A 124 15.26 -14.35 -8.75
C GLN A 124 13.79 -14.31 -8.30
N ALA A 125 13.52 -14.57 -7.01
CA ALA A 125 12.17 -14.59 -6.46
C ALA A 125 11.67 -13.20 -6.05
N PHE A 126 12.57 -12.35 -5.57
CA PHE A 126 12.24 -11.06 -4.96
C PHE A 126 12.41 -9.89 -5.94
N ASN A 127 11.70 -8.80 -5.65
CA ASN A 127 11.47 -7.68 -6.58
C ASN A 127 12.03 -6.33 -6.09
N GLY A 128 12.92 -6.36 -5.09
CA GLY A 128 13.53 -5.20 -4.47
C GLY A 128 15.05 -5.24 -4.51
N ALA A 129 15.68 -4.87 -3.39
CA ALA A 129 17.13 -4.80 -3.26
C ALA A 129 17.80 -6.19 -3.39
N LEU A 130 18.95 -6.23 -4.06
CA LEU A 130 19.74 -7.45 -4.20
C LEU A 130 20.34 -7.91 -2.87
N VAL A 131 20.30 -9.22 -2.63
CA VAL A 131 20.89 -9.89 -1.47
C VAL A 131 22.20 -10.58 -1.83
N GLN A 132 23.06 -10.74 -0.82
CA GLN A 132 24.37 -11.40 -0.90
C GLN A 132 24.51 -12.48 0.17
N ALA A 133 25.48 -13.39 0.00
CA ALA A 133 25.81 -14.36 1.03
C ALA A 133 26.23 -13.66 2.33
N GLY A 134 25.74 -14.15 3.47
CA GLY A 134 25.91 -13.55 4.79
C GLY A 134 24.88 -12.47 5.13
N ASP A 135 24.02 -12.03 4.19
CA ASP A 135 22.93 -11.11 4.51
C ASP A 135 21.93 -11.77 5.46
N GLN A 136 21.39 -11.00 6.39
CA GLN A 136 20.28 -11.40 7.25
C GLN A 136 18.98 -10.79 6.71
N LEU A 137 18.02 -11.67 6.43
CA LEU A 137 16.69 -11.32 5.93
C LEU A 137 15.66 -11.46 7.04
N HIS A 138 14.72 -10.53 7.08
CA HIS A 138 13.59 -10.50 8.00
C HIS A 138 12.31 -10.61 7.20
N TRP A 139 11.62 -11.73 7.38
CA TRP A 139 10.38 -12.04 6.70
C TRP A 139 9.21 -11.63 7.57
N LEU A 140 8.35 -10.77 7.03
CA LEU A 140 7.14 -10.30 7.70
C LEU A 140 5.94 -10.67 6.84
N GLN A 141 5.04 -11.47 7.39
CA GLN A 141 3.69 -11.60 6.85
C GLN A 141 2.80 -10.65 7.64
N ILE A 142 2.35 -9.61 6.95
CA ILE A 142 1.49 -8.59 7.50
C ILE A 142 0.06 -8.86 7.04
N GLU A 143 -0.87 -8.70 7.95
CA GLU A 143 -2.29 -8.66 7.67
C GLU A 143 -2.77 -7.25 7.98
N SER A 144 -3.46 -6.63 7.02
CA SER A 144 -4.07 -5.32 7.24
C SER A 144 -5.51 -5.38 6.75
N ALA A 145 -6.41 -4.86 7.57
CA ALA A 145 -7.80 -4.62 7.13
C ALA A 145 -7.85 -3.60 5.99
N GLN A 146 -6.80 -2.78 5.86
CA GLN A 146 -6.60 -1.80 4.82
C GLN A 146 -5.77 -2.37 3.67
N SER A 147 -4.68 -1.70 3.29
CA SER A 147 -3.80 -2.08 2.19
C SER A 147 -2.37 -2.16 2.66
N SER A 148 -1.67 -3.23 2.29
CA SER A 148 -0.23 -3.38 2.51
C SER A 148 0.59 -2.23 1.89
N TRP A 149 0.04 -1.52 0.90
CA TRP A 149 0.67 -0.31 0.35
C TRP A 149 0.78 0.82 1.38
N LEU A 150 -0.20 0.97 2.27
CA LEU A 150 -0.09 1.93 3.38
C LEU A 150 1.02 1.51 4.33
N VAL A 151 1.14 0.22 4.61
CA VAL A 151 2.21 -0.28 5.48
C VAL A 151 3.58 0.00 4.87
N LEU A 152 3.78 -0.26 3.58
CA LEU A 152 5.02 0.08 2.88
C LEU A 152 5.30 1.59 2.90
N GLN A 153 4.26 2.41 2.74
CA GLN A 153 4.39 3.86 2.80
C GLN A 153 4.84 4.34 4.17
N GLU A 154 4.20 3.89 5.25
CA GLU A 154 4.60 4.26 6.60
C GLU A 154 6.02 3.74 6.90
N LEU A 155 6.34 2.51 6.45
CA LEU A 155 7.68 1.94 6.57
C LEU A 155 8.75 2.71 5.81
N SER A 156 8.40 3.40 4.73
CA SER A 156 9.36 4.16 3.92
C SER A 156 9.97 5.36 4.64
N GLU A 157 9.37 5.81 5.74
CA GLU A 157 9.96 6.84 6.60
C GLU A 157 11.11 6.30 7.46
N TYR A 158 11.10 4.99 7.72
CA TYR A 158 12.06 4.31 8.58
C TYR A 158 13.11 3.51 7.78
N LEU A 159 12.69 2.94 6.65
CA LEU A 159 13.49 2.04 5.83
C LEU A 159 14.12 2.77 4.67
N LYS A 160 15.38 2.45 4.40
CA LYS A 160 16.02 2.81 3.13
C LYS A 160 15.58 1.84 2.03
N ALA A 161 15.58 2.32 0.79
CA ALA A 161 15.17 1.50 -0.35
C ALA A 161 16.04 0.25 -0.56
N ASP A 162 17.32 0.31 -0.21
CA ASP A 162 18.25 -0.83 -0.27
C ASP A 162 18.05 -1.86 0.87
N GLN A 163 17.13 -1.59 1.80
CA GLN A 163 16.76 -2.53 2.87
C GLN A 163 15.49 -3.32 2.54
N VAL A 164 14.69 -2.92 1.54
CA VAL A 164 13.50 -3.67 1.14
C VAL A 164 13.85 -4.61 0.00
N VAL A 165 13.97 -5.89 0.33
CA VAL A 165 14.32 -6.96 -0.61
C VAL A 165 13.10 -7.43 -1.39
N HIS A 166 11.94 -7.51 -0.73
CA HIS A 166 10.70 -7.92 -1.36
C HIS A 166 9.50 -7.17 -0.78
N PHE A 167 8.54 -6.87 -1.64
CA PHE A 167 7.20 -6.47 -1.23
C PHE A 167 6.15 -7.08 -2.15
N ASP A 168 5.14 -7.73 -1.56
CA ASP A 168 3.91 -8.14 -2.23
C ASP A 168 2.67 -7.45 -1.59
N PRO A 169 1.73 -6.93 -2.40
CA PRO A 169 0.50 -6.31 -1.90
C PRO A 169 -0.37 -7.21 -1.02
N LYS A 170 -0.18 -8.54 -1.07
CA LYS A 170 -0.81 -9.50 -0.15
C LYS A 170 -0.27 -9.45 1.28
N GLY A 171 0.69 -8.58 1.55
CA GLY A 171 1.21 -8.31 2.90
C GLY A 171 2.55 -8.96 3.20
N GLU A 172 3.18 -9.61 2.21
CA GLU A 172 4.51 -10.16 2.36
C GLU A 172 5.57 -9.08 2.20
N ILE A 173 6.44 -8.91 3.20
CA ILE A 173 7.55 -7.97 3.18
C ILE A 173 8.82 -8.70 3.61
N VAL A 174 9.87 -8.62 2.80
CA VAL A 174 11.21 -9.13 3.14
C VAL A 174 12.17 -7.97 3.24
N LEU A 175 12.84 -7.86 4.38
CA LEU A 175 13.78 -6.78 4.67
C LEU A 175 15.18 -7.34 4.89
N ARG A 176 16.20 -6.61 4.45
CA ARG A 176 17.60 -6.90 4.80
C ARG A 176 18.02 -6.02 5.97
N GLY A 177 18.57 -6.64 7.01
CA GLY A 177 19.08 -5.92 8.17
C GLY A 177 19.49 -6.82 9.32
N ASP A 178 19.97 -6.19 10.39
CA ASP A 178 20.38 -6.87 11.61
C ASP A 178 19.22 -6.98 12.63
N SER A 179 19.47 -7.74 13.69
CA SER A 179 18.51 -7.91 14.79
C SER A 179 18.11 -6.59 15.47
N THR A 180 18.96 -5.57 15.45
CA THR A 180 18.67 -4.24 16.02
C THR A 180 17.63 -3.52 15.18
N MET A 181 17.83 -3.48 13.86
CA MET A 181 16.87 -2.94 12.91
C MET A 181 15.53 -3.66 13.02
N ARG A 182 15.53 -5.00 13.12
CA ARG A 182 14.30 -5.78 13.34
C ARG A 182 13.59 -5.37 14.62
N GLY A 183 14.32 -5.27 15.73
CA GLY A 183 13.73 -4.87 17.02
C GLY A 183 13.08 -3.49 16.95
N ASN A 184 13.78 -2.52 16.34
CA ASN A 184 13.26 -1.17 16.16
C ASN A 184 12.04 -1.13 15.24
N LEU A 185 12.06 -1.91 14.16
CA LEU A 185 10.93 -2.03 13.24
C LEU A 185 9.67 -2.57 13.92
N LEU A 186 9.81 -3.63 14.71
CA LEU A 186 8.68 -4.22 15.45
C LEU A 186 8.14 -3.27 16.51
N ASN A 187 9.03 -2.56 17.21
CA ASN A 187 8.64 -1.52 18.16
C ASN A 187 7.88 -0.39 17.46
N TRP A 188 8.33 0.01 16.26
CA TRP A 188 7.66 1.04 15.47
C TRP A 188 6.33 0.57 14.90
N LEU A 189 6.18 -0.72 14.54
CA LEU A 189 4.90 -1.29 14.10
C LEU A 189 3.89 -1.44 15.24
N SER A 190 4.36 -1.56 16.49
CA SER A 190 3.52 -1.82 17.67
C SER A 190 2.31 -0.89 17.87
N PRO A 191 2.35 0.43 17.58
CA PRO A 191 1.19 1.31 17.73
C PRO A 191 0.07 1.01 16.73
N PHE A 192 0.37 0.33 15.62
CA PHE A 192 -0.60 -0.06 14.61
C PHE A 192 -1.19 -1.45 14.88
N CYS A 193 -0.57 -2.23 15.77
CA CYS A 193 -1.05 -3.53 16.23
C CYS A 193 -2.19 -3.36 17.23
N LYS A 194 -3.38 -3.84 16.87
CA LYS A 194 -4.56 -3.87 17.74
C LYS A 194 -5.11 -5.28 17.90
#